data_AF-A0A5C5VU79-F1
#
_entry.id   AF-A0A5C5VU79-F1
#
_cell.length_a   1.000
_cell.length_b   1.000
_cell.length_c   1.000
_cell.angle_alpha   90.00
_cell.angle_beta   90.00
_cell.angle_gamma   90.00
#
_symmetry.space_group_name_H-M   'P 1'
#
loop_
_entity.id
_entity.type
_entity.pdbx_description
1 polymer ?
#
loop_
_entity_poly.entity_id
_entity_poly.type
_entity_poly.pdbx_seq_one_letter_code
_entity_poly.pdbx_strand_id
1 'polypeptide(L)' 'MIQTIKFECLSKFVLFGKQHLDYLLAEFTEYYNSARSSMVRDHLPPMGEKPDEVETINLDDIKVKSYVGGLVKGFERKAA' A
#
# COMPACT_ATOMS: atom_id res chain seq x y z
N MET A 1 7.56 -12.72 4.32
CA MET A 1 6.20 -12.14 4.47
C MET A 1 5.64 -12.26 5.89
N ILE A 2 5.73 -13.42 6.57
CA ILE A 2 5.15 -13.62 7.93
C ILE A 2 5.60 -12.59 8.97
N GLN A 3 6.89 -12.22 9.02
CA GLN A 3 7.36 -11.20 9.97
C GLN A 3 6.82 -9.81 9.63
N THR A 4 6.79 -9.46 8.34
CA THR A 4 6.30 -8.17 7.84
C THR A 4 4.86 -7.93 8.28
N ILE A 5 3.93 -8.87 8.02
CA ILE A 5 2.53 -8.67 8.37
C ILE A 5 2.31 -8.61 9.89
N LYS A 6 3.09 -9.36 10.66
CA LYS A 6 3.02 -9.34 12.13
C LYS A 6 3.41 -7.97 12.68
N PHE A 7 4.55 -7.43 12.27
CA PHE A 7 5.09 -6.19 12.83
C PHE A 7 4.52 -4.92 12.21
N GLU A 8 4.25 -4.94 10.91
CA GLU A 8 3.81 -3.74 10.19
C GLU A 8 2.29 -3.59 10.13
N CYS A 9 1.50 -4.64 10.36
CA CYS A 9 0.03 -4.56 10.36
C CYS A 9 -0.56 -5.02 11.69
N LEU A 10 -0.43 -6.30 12.03
CA LEU A 10 -1.18 -6.89 13.15
C LEU A 10 -0.79 -6.31 14.51
N SER A 11 0.45 -5.85 14.69
CA SER A 11 0.88 -5.18 15.93
C SER A 11 0.28 -3.78 16.14
N LYS A 12 -0.38 -3.22 15.11
CA LYS A 12 -0.90 -1.85 15.10
C LYS A 12 -2.41 -1.77 15.36
N PHE A 13 -3.09 -2.92 15.42
CA PHE A 13 -4.53 -2.99 15.59
C PHE A 13 -4.93 -3.87 16.78
N VAL A 14 -6.01 -3.48 17.43
CA VAL A 14 -6.78 -4.38 18.30
C VAL A 14 -7.82 -5.08 17.43
N LEU A 15 -7.75 -6.41 17.37
CA LEU A 15 -8.59 -7.23 16.49
C LEU A 15 -9.93 -7.55 17.16
N PHE A 16 -11.04 -7.37 16.42
CA PHE A 16 -12.41 -7.59 16.91
C PHE A 16 -12.99 -8.84 16.25
N GLY A 17 -12.39 -9.99 16.57
CA GLY A 17 -12.79 -11.28 16.03
C GLY A 17 -12.29 -11.55 14.61
N LYS A 18 -12.74 -12.69 14.07
CA LYS A 18 -12.22 -13.25 12.81
C LYS A 18 -12.49 -12.36 11.60
N GLN A 19 -13.68 -11.78 11.49
CA GLN A 19 -14.03 -10.95 10.33
C GLN A 19 -13.13 -9.71 10.21
N HIS A 20 -12.79 -9.06 11.34
CA HIS A 20 -11.88 -7.92 11.33
C HIS A 20 -10.46 -8.35 10.92
N LEU A 21 -9.99 -9.50 11.42
CA LEU A 21 -8.70 -10.06 11.01
C LEU A 21 -8.67 -10.36 9.50
N ASP A 22 -9.69 -11.06 8.98
CA ASP A 22 -9.77 -11.42 7.57
C ASP A 22 -9.76 -10.16 6.67
N TYR A 23 -10.47 -9.09 7.08
CA TYR A 23 -10.46 -7.79 6.40
C TYR A 23 -9.05 -7.17 6.38
N LEU A 24 -8.37 -7.08 7.53
CA LEU A 24 -7.03 -6.49 7.60
C LEU A 24 -6.00 -7.30 6.81
N LEU A 25 -6.10 -8.63 6.80
CA LEU A 25 -5.24 -9.49 6.01
C LEU A 25 -5.45 -9.27 4.51
N ALA A 26 -6.70 -9.16 4.05
CA ALA A 26 -7.02 -8.88 2.67
C ALA A 26 -6.47 -7.50 2.23
N GLU A 27 -6.79 -6.45 2.99
CA GLU A 27 -6.36 -5.09 2.69
C GLU A 27 -4.83 -4.94 2.72
N PHE A 28 -4.16 -5.56 3.69
CA PHE A 28 -2.69 -5.54 3.76
C PHE A 28 -2.06 -6.33 2.61
N THR A 29 -2.63 -7.47 2.23
CA THR A 29 -2.11 -8.27 1.10
C THR A 29 -2.23 -7.50 -0.21
N GLU A 30 -3.36 -6.84 -0.42
CA GLU A 30 -3.57 -5.99 -1.59
C GLU A 30 -2.58 -4.83 -1.63
N TYR A 31 -2.42 -4.09 -0.53
CA TYR A 31 -1.41 -3.04 -0.41
C TYR A 31 0.01 -3.57 -0.65
N TYR A 32 0.37 -4.68 -0.01
CA TYR A 32 1.72 -5.23 -0.08
C TYR A 32 2.09 -5.60 -1.51
N ASN A 33 1.15 -6.19 -2.25
CA ASN A 33 1.41 -6.65 -3.61
C ASN A 33 1.31 -5.52 -4.65
N SER A 34 0.36 -4.60 -4.50
CA SER A 34 0.02 -3.62 -5.54
C SER A 34 0.64 -2.23 -5.34
N ALA A 35 1.01 -1.85 -4.12
CA ALA A 35 1.44 -0.47 -3.82
C ALA A 35 2.73 -0.35 -2.99
N ARG A 36 3.16 -1.40 -2.28
CA ARG A 36 4.36 -1.32 -1.43
C ARG A 36 5.64 -1.18 -2.26
N SER A 37 6.34 -0.06 -2.10
CA SER A 37 7.65 0.12 -2.72
C SER A 37 8.65 -0.98 -2.32
N SER A 38 9.35 -1.54 -3.31
CA SER A 38 10.42 -2.51 -3.12
C SER A 38 11.73 -1.99 -3.69
N MET A 39 12.77 -1.85 -2.86
CA MET A 39 14.10 -1.43 -3.31
C MET A 39 14.70 -2.37 -4.37
N VAL A 40 14.38 -3.66 -4.31
CA VAL A 40 14.88 -4.66 -5.27
C VAL A 40 14.17 -4.55 -6.63
N ARG A 41 13.03 -3.85 -6.70
CA ARG A 41 12.27 -3.61 -7.92
C ARG A 41 12.27 -2.13 -8.34
N ASP A 42 13.36 -1.41 -8.09
CA ASP A 42 13.45 0.02 -8.43
C ASP A 42 12.27 0.85 -7.88
N HIS A 43 11.92 0.57 -6.63
CA HIS A 43 10.78 1.17 -5.91
C HIS A 43 9.39 0.78 -6.43
N LEU A 44 9.27 -0.12 -7.40
CA LEU A 44 7.99 -0.66 -7.85
C LEU A 44 7.39 -1.64 -6.82
N PRO A 45 6.06 -1.78 -6.80
CA PRO A 45 5.40 -2.82 -6.02
C PRO A 45 5.76 -4.22 -6.50
N PRO A 46 5.65 -5.26 -5.65
CA PRO A 46 5.91 -6.65 -6.03
C PRO A 46 5.20 -7.08 -7.31
N MET A 47 3.94 -6.67 -7.50
CA MET A 47 3.14 -6.98 -8.69
C MET A 47 2.90 -5.75 -9.59
N GLY A 48 3.58 -4.62 -9.33
CA GLY A 48 3.39 -3.39 -10.08
C GLY A 48 4.18 -3.35 -11.38
N GLU A 49 3.62 -2.64 -12.36
CA GLU A 49 4.26 -2.29 -13.63
C GLU A 49 4.92 -0.91 -13.55
N LYS A 50 5.88 -0.65 -14.44
CA LYS A 50 6.55 0.65 -14.49
C LYS A 50 5.57 1.68 -15.08
N PRO A 51 5.25 2.78 -14.38
CA PRO A 51 4.41 3.84 -14.92
C PRO A 51 5.15 4.62 -16.01
N ASP A 52 4.39 5.28 -16.89
CA ASP A 52 4.95 6.17 -17.90
C ASP A 52 5.68 7.35 -17.26
N GLU A 53 6.87 7.65 -17.78
CA GLU A 53 7.68 8.78 -17.34
C GLU A 53 7.00 10.10 -17.77
N VAL A 54 6.95 11.06 -16.84
CA VAL A 54 6.42 12.41 -17.07
C VAL A 54 7.46 13.43 -16.62
N GLU A 55 7.65 14.49 -17.41
CA GLU A 55 8.69 15.51 -17.12
C GLU A 55 8.35 16.40 -15.92
N THR A 56 7.06 16.62 -15.64
CA THR A 56 6.61 17.47 -14.53
C THR A 56 5.33 16.92 -13.91
N ILE A 57 5.23 16.98 -12.59
CA ILE A 57 4.05 16.59 -11.82
C ILE A 57 3.58 17.83 -11.06
N ASN A 58 2.34 18.26 -11.28
CA ASN A 58 1.74 19.30 -10.42
C ASN A 58 1.24 18.67 -9.13
N LEU A 59 1.32 19.42 -8.02
CA LEU A 59 0.78 18.98 -6.73
C LEU A 59 -0.72 18.68 -6.81
N ASP A 60 -1.47 19.44 -7.61
CA ASP A 60 -2.91 19.23 -7.81
C ASP A 60 -3.24 17.89 -8.50
N ASP A 61 -2.26 17.30 -9.19
CA ASP A 61 -2.39 16.00 -9.86
C ASP A 61 -2.05 14.82 -8.92
N ILE A 62 -1.68 15.08 -7.67
CA ILE A 62 -1.36 14.06 -6.67
C ILE A 62 -2.58 13.80 -5.80
N LYS A 63 -2.98 12.54 -5.67
CA LYS A 63 -3.97 12.08 -4.69
C LYS A 63 -3.30 11.30 -3.58
N VAL A 64 -3.74 11.54 -2.34
CA VAL A 64 -3.34 10.73 -1.19
C VAL A 64 -4.29 9.54 -1.10
N LYS A 65 -3.75 8.34 -1.10
CA LYS A 65 -4.51 7.11 -0.89
C LYS A 65 -4.12 6.50 0.44
N SER A 66 -5.13 6.13 1.23
CA SER A 66 -4.92 5.45 2.51
C SER A 66 -5.16 3.97 2.35
N TYR A 67 -4.35 3.16 3.01
CA TYR A 67 -4.47 1.70 3.05
C TYR A 67 -4.49 1.21 4.49
N VAL A 68 -5.03 0.01 4.67
CA VAL A 68 -5.03 -0.75 5.93
C VAL A 68 -5.63 0.09 7.05
N GLY A 69 -6.88 0.52 6.85
CA GLY A 69 -7.61 1.34 7.83
C GLY A 69 -6.93 2.66 8.22
N GLY A 70 -6.09 3.23 7.35
CA GLY A 70 -5.39 4.49 7.61
C GLY A 70 -3.94 4.36 8.07
N LEU A 71 -3.46 3.13 8.28
CA LEU A 71 -2.11 2.86 8.80
C LEU A 71 -1.02 3.31 7.82
N VAL A 72 -1.27 3.17 6.52
CA VAL A 72 -0.34 3.58 5.46
C VAL A 72 -0.98 4.63 4.57
N LYS A 73 -0.17 5.62 4.16
CA LYS A 73 -0.54 6.61 3.15
C LYS A 73 0.41 6.51 1.97
N GLY A 74 -0.14 6.37 0.78
CA GLY A 74 0.56 6.46 -0.49
C GLY A 74 0.17 7.74 -1.22
N PHE A 75 1.06 8.17 -2.11
CA PHE A 75 0.83 9.28 -3.02
C PHE A 75 0.80 8.69 -4.44
N GLU A 76 -0.33 8.84 -5.13
CA GLU A 76 -0.52 8.36 -6.49
C GLU A 76 -0.83 9.56 -7.39
N ARG A 77 -0.45 9.50 -8.67
CA ARG A 77 -0.96 10.44 -9.67
C ARG A 77 -2.45 10.19 -9.88
N LYS A 78 -3.24 11.25 -10.05
CA LYS A 78 -4.62 11.13 -10.56
C LYS A 78 -4.54 10.49 -11.95
N ALA A 79 -5.34 9.46 -12.21
CA ALA A 79 -5.50 8.97 -13.56
C ALA A 79 -6.12 10.10 -14.38
N ALA A 80 -5.54 10.41 -15.53
CA ALA A 80 -6.07 11.37 -16.49
C ALA A 80 -7.38 10.85 -17.09
#